data_AF-A0A619K2A7-F1
#
_entry.id   AF-A0A619K2A7-F1
#
_cell.length_a   1.000
_cell.length_b   1.000
_cell.length_c   1.000
_cell.angle_alpha   90.00
_cell.angle_beta   90.00
_cell.angle_gamma   90.00
#
_symmetry.space_group_name_H-M   'P 1'
#
loop_
_entity.id
_entity.type
_entity.pdbx_description
1 polymer ?
#
loop_
_entity_poly.entity_id
_entity_poly.type
_entity_poly.pdbx_seq_one_letter_code
_entity_poly.pdbx_strand_id
1 'polypeptide(L)'
;MRRAFLVNSDKCIGCRGCAMACKSFNQLEPDRFWRYVYPLDKDIYPHEERAFYSLACNHCEHPACVAACPVGALSIIDLDADPVPDNAVQYPPGFPHMPQLNPGTRFILARQPKQPEDK
;
A
#
# COMPACT_ATOMS: atom_id res chain seq x y z
N MET A 1 -14.48 -7.15 -7.47
CA MET A 1 -13.67 -8.16 -6.76
C MET A 1 -12.62 -7.47 -5.90
N ARG A 2 -12.97 -7.21 -4.64
CA ARG A 2 -12.05 -6.77 -3.60
C ARG A 2 -11.02 -7.88 -3.33
N ARG A 3 -9.73 -7.60 -3.57
CA ARG A 3 -8.63 -8.54 -3.31
C ARG A 3 -8.05 -8.29 -1.91
N ALA A 4 -7.73 -9.36 -1.20
CA ALA A 4 -7.13 -9.30 0.13
C ALA A 4 -5.86 -10.16 0.18
N PHE A 5 -4.93 -9.81 1.08
CA PHE A 5 -3.81 -10.70 1.42
C PHE A 5 -4.28 -11.72 2.45
N LEU A 6 -4.22 -13.00 2.11
CA LEU A 6 -4.31 -14.09 3.08
C LEU A 6 -2.89 -14.48 3.50
N VAL A 7 -2.54 -14.23 4.76
CA VAL A 7 -1.23 -14.58 5.31
C VAL A 7 -1.39 -15.79 6.21
N ASN A 8 -0.78 -16.91 5.83
CA ASN A 8 -0.66 -18.08 6.70
C ASN A 8 0.60 -17.95 7.56
N SER A 9 0.43 -17.57 8.82
CA SER A 9 1.54 -17.36 9.76
C SER A 9 2.21 -18.64 10.24
N ASP A 10 1.52 -19.77 10.23
CA ASP A 10 2.11 -21.08 10.56
C ASP A 10 3.21 -21.47 9.56
N LYS A 11 3.08 -21.04 8.30
CA LYS A 11 4.10 -21.23 7.26
C LYS A 11 5.13 -20.10 7.18
N CYS A 12 4.96 -19.02 7.94
CA CYS A 12 5.80 -17.85 7.82
C CYS A 12 7.09 -18.01 8.64
N ILE A 13 8.21 -18.29 7.96
CA ILE A 13 9.52 -18.45 8.61
C ILE A 13 10.30 -17.12 8.76
N GLY A 14 9.67 -15.98 8.46
CA GLY A 14 10.32 -14.68 8.60
C GLY A 14 11.42 -14.35 7.57
N CYS A 15 11.49 -15.05 6.44
CA CYS A 15 12.57 -14.91 5.44
C CYS A 15 12.66 -13.54 4.73
N ARG A 16 11.67 -12.66 4.93
CA ARG A 16 11.57 -11.32 4.30
C ARG A 16 11.49 -11.30 2.77
N GLY A 17 11.36 -12.44 2.10
CA GLY A 17 11.25 -12.53 0.64
C GLY A 17 10.08 -11.72 0.07
N CYS A 18 8.92 -11.71 0.74
CA CYS A 18 7.77 -10.92 0.33
C CYS A 18 8.02 -9.40 0.41
N ALA A 19 8.75 -8.93 1.42
CA ALA A 19 9.12 -7.52 1.56
C ALA A 19 10.15 -7.12 0.48
N MET A 20 11.16 -7.96 0.25
CA MET A 20 12.18 -7.70 -0.77
C MET A 20 11.63 -7.74 -2.19
N ALA A 21 10.73 -8.68 -2.49
CA ALA A 21 10.04 -8.71 -3.78
C ALA A 21 9.26 -7.41 -4.01
N CYS A 22 8.46 -6.96 -3.04
CA CYS A 22 7.72 -5.71 -3.14
C CYS A 22 8.66 -4.51 -3.36
N LYS A 23 9.75 -4.43 -2.60
CA LYS A 23 10.76 -3.37 -2.72
C LYS A 23 11.38 -3.35 -4.12
N SER A 24 11.85 -4.51 -4.59
CA SER A 24 12.53 -4.66 -5.88
C SER A 24 11.60 -4.35 -7.06
N PHE A 25 10.37 -4.89 -7.03
CA PHE A 25 9.40 -4.66 -8.09
C PHE A 25 8.95 -3.20 -8.18
N ASN A 26 8.91 -2.48 -7.06
CA ASN A 26 8.51 -1.07 -7.02
C ASN A 26 9.71 -0.12 -6.95
N GLN A 27 10.95 -0.60 -7.18
CA GLN A 27 12.18 0.20 -7.21
C GLN A 27 12.28 1.21 -6.06
N LEU A 28 11.93 0.78 -4.85
CA LEU A 28 11.92 1.68 -3.70
C LEU A 28 13.35 2.02 -3.26
N GLU A 29 13.55 3.29 -2.88
CA GLU A 29 14.79 3.78 -2.27
C GLU A 29 15.31 2.88 -1.15
N PRO A 30 16.63 2.81 -0.89
CA PRO A 30 17.23 1.86 0.04
C PRO A 30 16.58 1.79 1.43
N ASP A 31 16.15 2.91 1.97
CA ASP A 31 15.53 3.05 3.30
C ASP A 31 14.00 2.83 3.32
N ARG A 32 13.37 2.70 2.14
CA ARG A 32 11.91 2.60 2.00
C ARG A 32 11.41 1.16 1.85
N PHE A 33 10.37 0.82 2.61
CA PHE A 33 9.64 -0.45 2.49
C PHE A 33 8.13 -0.20 2.59
N TRP A 34 7.35 -0.84 1.73
CA TRP A 34 5.87 -0.81 1.80
C TRP A 34 5.27 -2.02 2.52
N ARG A 35 6.08 -3.07 2.68
CA ARG A 35 5.73 -4.29 3.40
C ARG A 35 6.84 -4.60 4.40
N TYR A 36 6.44 -4.90 5.62
CA TYR A 36 7.34 -5.27 6.70
C TYR A 36 7.06 -6.69 7.17
N VAL A 37 8.08 -7.31 7.78
CA VAL A 37 7.96 -8.61 8.45
C VAL A 37 8.41 -8.42 9.88
N TYR A 38 7.46 -8.58 10.79
CA TYR A 38 7.62 -8.38 12.23
C TYR A 38 7.79 -9.73 12.91
N PRO A 39 8.85 -9.95 13.72
CA PRO A 39 8.84 -11.03 14.68
C PRO A 39 7.77 -10.75 15.75
N LEU A 40 7.13 -11.79 16.26
CA LEU A 40 6.22 -11.65 17.40
C LEU A 40 7.01 -11.73 18.69
N ASP A 41 6.71 -10.80 19.59
CA ASP A 41 7.26 -10.80 20.93
C ASP A 41 6.65 -11.91 21.78
N LYS A 42 7.35 -12.29 22.85
CA LYS A 42 6.91 -13.35 23.76
C LYS A 42 5.57 -13.05 24.44
N ASP A 43 5.23 -11.78 24.61
CA ASP A 43 3.94 -11.35 25.16
C ASP A 43 2.77 -11.68 24.21
N ILE A 44 3.04 -11.81 22.91
CA ILE A 44 2.06 -12.13 21.86
C ILE A 44 2.12 -13.63 21.50
N TYR A 45 3.32 -14.21 21.44
CA TYR A 45 3.56 -15.61 21.12
C TYR A 45 4.51 -16.24 22.16
N PRO A 46 3.99 -16.80 23.27
CA PRO A 46 4.78 -17.23 24.42
C PRO A 46 5.41 -18.62 24.25
N HIS A 47 5.76 -19.01 23.02
CA HIS A 47 6.41 -20.29 22.71
C HIS A 47 7.90 -20.10 22.42
N GLU A 48 8.67 -21.19 22.44
CA GLU A 48 10.11 -21.16 22.12
C GLU A 48 10.37 -20.91 20.62
N GLU A 49 9.42 -21.31 19.79
CA GLU A 49 9.43 -21.06 18.35
C GLU A 49 9.23 -19.58 18.04
N ARG A 50 9.80 -19.12 16.93
CA ARG A 50 9.60 -17.75 16.45
C ARG A 50 8.40 -17.70 15.51
N ALA A 51 7.48 -16.77 15.78
CA ALA A 51 6.39 -16.45 14.87
C ALA A 51 6.61 -15.08 14.20
N PHE A 52 5.99 -14.87 13.05
CA PHE A 52 6.13 -13.65 12.27
C PHE A 52 4.81 -13.19 11.63
N TYR A 53 4.64 -11.87 11.49
CA TYR A 53 3.59 -11.26 10.68
C TYR A 53 4.16 -10.42 9.55
N SER A 54 3.70 -10.68 8.33
CA SER A 54 3.94 -9.80 7.19
C SER A 54 2.80 -8.81 7.04
N LEU A 55 3.08 -7.52 7.18
CA LEU A 55 2.08 -6.47 7.14
C LEU A 55 2.40 -5.44 6.06
N ALA A 56 1.33 -4.98 5.41
CA ALA A 56 1.25 -3.84 4.51
C ALA A 56 -0.11 -3.18 4.75
N CYS A 57 -0.51 -2.18 3.93
CA CYS A 57 -1.87 -1.66 3.99
C CYS A 57 -2.91 -2.79 3.84
N ASN A 58 -3.92 -2.82 4.72
CA ASN A 58 -4.95 -3.86 4.74
C ASN A 58 -6.22 -3.52 3.94
N HIS A 59 -6.31 -2.31 3.37
CA HIS A 59 -7.52 -1.82 2.69
C HIS A 59 -8.77 -2.07 3.53
N CYS A 60 -8.74 -1.59 4.78
CA CYS A 60 -9.78 -1.82 5.79
C CYS A 60 -11.17 -1.43 5.29
N GLU A 61 -12.21 -2.08 5.79
CA GLU A 61 -13.62 -1.71 5.50
C GLU A 61 -13.98 -0.34 6.09
N HIS A 62 -13.46 -0.04 7.28
CA HIS A 62 -13.56 1.28 7.89
C HIS A 62 -12.14 1.82 8.13
N PRO A 63 -11.49 2.41 7.10
CA PRO A 63 -10.10 2.83 7.22
C PRO A 63 -9.94 4.02 8.17
N ALA A 64 -9.17 3.81 9.25
CA ALA A 64 -8.80 4.89 10.16
C ALA A 64 -8.06 6.03 9.43
N CYS A 65 -7.27 5.72 8.40
CA CYS A 65 -6.59 6.74 7.59
C CYS A 65 -7.54 7.64 6.80
N VAL A 66 -8.67 7.10 6.31
CA VAL A 66 -9.72 7.88 5.64
C VAL A 66 -10.44 8.75 6.67
N ALA A 67 -10.86 8.17 7.80
CA ALA A 67 -11.55 8.90 8.86
C ALA A 67 -10.70 10.01 9.49
N ALA A 68 -9.38 9.82 9.60
CA ALA A 68 -8.47 10.79 10.19
C ALA A 68 -8.13 11.98 9.26
N CYS A 69 -8.44 11.91 7.96
CA CYS A 69 -8.07 12.97 7.02
C CYS A 69 -9.00 14.18 7.15
N PRO A 70 -8.53 15.34 7.65
CA PRO A 70 -9.41 16.48 7.94
C PRO A 70 -9.93 17.18 6.68
N VAL A 71 -9.29 16.98 5.53
CA VAL A 71 -9.61 17.62 4.25
C VAL A 71 -10.26 16.66 3.25
N GLY A 72 -10.53 15.42 3.65
CA GLY A 72 -11.17 14.43 2.76
C GLY A 72 -10.33 14.03 1.54
N ALA A 73 -8.99 14.06 1.65
CA ALA A 73 -8.10 13.70 0.55
C ALA A 73 -8.06 12.20 0.24
N LEU A 74 -8.57 11.36 1.15
CA LEU A 74 -8.60 9.91 1.03
C LEU A 74 -10.06 9.44 1.01
N SER A 75 -10.37 8.53 0.10
CA SER A 75 -11.63 7.79 0.06
C SER A 75 -11.34 6.33 -0.27
N ILE A 76 -12.25 5.44 0.15
CA ILE A 76 -12.25 4.05 -0.29
C ILE A 76 -13.27 3.91 -1.42
N ILE A 77 -12.88 3.24 -2.51
CA ILE A 77 -13.75 2.96 -3.65
C ILE A 77 -13.62 1.48 -4.03
N ASP A 78 -14.68 0.89 -4.57
CA ASP A 78 -14.64 -0.39 -5.27
C ASP A 78 -14.42 -0.13 -6.76
N LEU A 79 -13.25 -0.50 -7.29
CA LEU A 79 -12.90 -0.27 -8.69
C LEU A 79 -13.83 -0.96 -9.71
N ASP A 80 -14.61 -1.96 -9.28
CA ASP A 80 -15.54 -2.68 -10.16
C ASP A 80 -16.98 -2.16 -10.05
N ALA A 81 -17.31 -1.38 -9.00
CA ALA A 81 -18.67 -0.88 -8.76
C ALA A 81 -18.77 0.65 -8.80
N ASP A 82 -17.71 1.36 -8.41
CA ASP A 82 -17.68 2.82 -8.31
C ASP A 82 -17.00 3.44 -9.53
N PRO A 83 -17.49 4.58 -10.03
CA PRO A 83 -16.82 5.32 -11.09
C PRO A 83 -15.50 5.91 -10.58
N VAL A 84 -14.42 5.68 -11.32
CA VAL A 84 -13.14 6.36 -11.10
C VAL A 84 -13.20 7.73 -11.78
N PRO A 85 -12.89 8.85 -11.08
CA PRO A 85 -12.88 10.18 -11.70
C PRO A 85 -11.94 10.24 -12.91
N ASP A 86 -12.36 10.93 -13.98
CA ASP A 86 -11.59 11.05 -15.23
C ASP A 86 -10.20 11.66 -15.04
N ASN A 87 -10.02 12.48 -13.99
CA ASN A 87 -8.75 13.12 -13.65
C ASN A 87 -7.88 12.28 -12.70
N ALA A 88 -8.27 11.05 -12.39
CA ALA A 88 -7.50 10.13 -11.56
C ALA A 88 -6.53 9.30 -12.42
N VAL A 89 -5.29 9.17 -11.95
CA VAL A 89 -4.25 8.34 -12.58
C VAL A 89 -3.86 7.18 -11.68
N GLN A 90 -3.49 6.05 -12.28
CA GLN A 90 -3.00 4.89 -11.51
C GLN A 90 -1.49 4.98 -11.23
N TYR A 91 -0.73 5.62 -12.13
CA TYR A 91 0.71 5.78 -12.02
C TYR A 91 1.06 7.27 -12.06
N PRO A 92 1.27 7.91 -10.89
CA PRO A 92 1.67 9.31 -10.83
C PRO A 92 3.03 9.55 -11.50
N PRO A 93 3.26 10.71 -12.13
CA PRO A 93 4.57 11.07 -12.68
C PRO A 93 5.68 10.96 -11.63
N GLY A 94 6.83 10.41 -12.03
CA GLY A 94 7.99 10.20 -11.13
C GLY A 94 7.93 8.93 -10.29
N PHE A 95 6.86 8.13 -10.37
CA PHE A 95 6.78 6.80 -9.75
C PHE A 95 6.95 5.68 -10.80
N PRO A 96 7.45 4.49 -10.40
CA PRO A 96 7.61 3.38 -11.32
C PRO A 96 6.31 2.95 -12.00
N HIS A 97 6.34 2.83 -13.32
CA HIS A 97 5.22 2.37 -14.13
C HIS A 97 5.31 0.85 -14.33
N MET A 98 4.50 0.10 -13.59
CA MET A 98 4.56 -1.37 -13.54
C MET A 98 3.19 -2.02 -13.86
N PRO A 99 2.80 -2.11 -15.15
CA PRO A 99 1.50 -2.64 -15.55
C PRO A 99 1.21 -4.07 -15.09
N GLN A 100 2.26 -4.88 -14.94
CA GLN A 100 2.12 -6.28 -14.54
C GLN A 100 1.58 -6.43 -13.10
N LEU A 101 1.78 -5.41 -12.25
CA LEU A 101 1.32 -5.42 -10.85
C LEU A 101 -0.10 -4.85 -10.70
N ASN A 102 -0.52 -3.99 -11.63
CA ASN A 102 -1.85 -3.36 -11.68
C ASN A 102 -2.39 -2.91 -10.31
N PRO A 103 -1.72 -1.96 -9.61
CA PRO A 103 -2.10 -1.54 -8.26
C PRO A 103 -3.51 -0.92 -8.22
N GLY A 104 -4.24 -1.17 -7.13
CA GLY A 104 -5.62 -0.69 -6.98
C GLY A 104 -5.77 0.80 -6.66
N THR A 105 -4.71 1.47 -6.20
CA THR A 105 -4.79 2.88 -5.83
C THR A 105 -4.96 3.77 -7.06
N ARG A 106 -5.78 4.82 -6.95
CA ARG A 106 -5.96 5.88 -7.95
C ARG A 106 -5.63 7.22 -7.29
N PHE A 107 -4.97 8.09 -8.02
CA PHE A 107 -4.46 9.36 -7.52
C PHE A 107 -5.03 10.50 -8.35
N ILE A 108 -5.65 11.48 -7.70
CA ILE A 108 -5.90 12.78 -8.33
C ILE A 108 -4.62 13.58 -8.19
N LEU A 109 -4.02 14.02 -9.31
CA LEU A 109 -2.76 14.76 -9.28
C LEU A 109 -2.96 16.15 -8.67
N ALA A 110 -1.97 16.61 -7.91
CA ALA A 110 -1.94 17.97 -7.42
C ALA A 110 -1.94 18.95 -8.61
N ARG A 111 -2.77 19.99 -8.54
CA ARG A 111 -2.73 21.06 -9.53
C ARG A 111 -1.35 21.70 -9.49
N GLN A 112 -0.67 21.77 -10.64
CA GLN A 112 0.55 22.54 -10.76
C GLN A 112 0.19 24.03 -10.60
N PRO A 113 0.89 24.79 -9.74
CA PRO A 113 0.70 26.24 -9.70
C PRO A 113 1.06 26.81 -11.07
N LYS A 114 0.21 27.70 -11.60
CA LYS A 114 0.54 28.49 -12.79
C LYS A 114 1.86 29.19 -12.54
N GLN A 115 2.83 29.05 -13.43
CA GLN A 115 4.03 29.85 -13.32
C GLN A 115 3.65 31.33 -13.52
N PRO A 116 4.41 32.29 -12.95
CA PRO A 116 4.14 33.72 -13.13
C PRO A 116 3.95 34.13 -14.60
N GLU A 117 4.65 33.47 -15.52
CA GLU A 117 4.58 33.64 -16.97
C GLU A 117 3.32 33.08 -17.65
N ASP A 118 2.51 32.25 -16.97
CA ASP A 118 1.26 31.65 -17.49
C ASP A 118 0.01 32.48 -17.13
N LYS A 119 0.19 33.71 -16.63
CA LYS A 119 -0.87 34.67 -16.33
C LYS A 119 -0.99 35.72 -17.42
#